data_AF-A0A2E3H8T2-F1
#
_entry.id   AF-A0A2E3H8T2-F1
#
_cell.length_a   1.000
_cell.length_b   1.000
_cell.length_c   1.000
_cell.angle_alpha   90.00
_cell.angle_beta   90.00
_cell.angle_gamma   90.00
#
_symmetry.space_group_name_H-M   'P 1'
#
loop_
_entity.id
_entity.type
_entity.pdbx_description
1 polymer ?
#
loop_
_entity_poly.entity_id
_entity_poly.type
_entity_poly.pdbx_seq_one_letter_code
_entity_poly.pdbx_strand_id
1 'polypeptide(L)'
;MRLLFLFGQRCQEGGGTGCRRGGANSVIAGSFCEAFHVQSMIRVLLCIPCVFAVLSGSLGWAHRTGEEGAGETGIPEARYTPMARVIEQSLPAVASLQVVQAQQDAPGVFTMGVGSASVIHEEGYLLTNDHVLFRMHQGQAFLSGRPPLPFRVIARMSSEDLAVIKVDSGEALKPLPIGRSDDLLLGEPVIIIGNPGGLAHSVSTGIVSGLNRSTAVGGSFLPRMVQTSAAVSGGNSGGPLINALGEQIGVVTSKKLDGENINFAITVDRVREMFPALLSAELRYGFELGVEVDMFTLRGKVNEVEEGSPAARAGVQPGDVVVRLNGKGIRNGIDFHLALIERKPGDRLQMTLERGDETVPVEVELGELPMMKPVPEEGLKNGLKYEGFEGKWDVLPDFAALEAVESGEVEFPTEEAYMTEDGENYGLRFRGFIKVPKEGLYTFYTASDDGSRLMIGDQVVVNNDGLHSVLKRGGLVRLKEGAHPVEVTFFEQGGGEELEVSWEGPGFSTQPVPAEAWFYRE
;
A
#
# COMPACT_ATOMS: atom_id res chain seq x y z
N MET A 1 -31.82 55.35 0.03
CA MET A 1 -33.11 54.65 0.23
C MET A 1 -32.78 53.30 0.84
N ARG A 2 -32.79 53.17 2.17
CA ARG A 2 -33.91 52.64 2.98
C ARG A 2 -34.63 51.45 2.33
N LEU A 3 -34.37 50.24 2.84
CA LEU A 3 -35.42 49.41 3.45
C LEU A 3 -34.80 48.43 4.47
N LEU A 4 -35.45 48.34 5.64
CA LEU A 4 -35.21 47.45 6.78
C LEU A 4 -36.00 46.13 6.60
N PHE A 5 -35.57 45.06 7.30
CA PHE A 5 -36.29 44.28 8.34
C PHE A 5 -35.59 42.90 8.49
N LEU A 6 -34.92 42.54 9.59
CA LEU A 6 -35.36 42.08 10.94
C LEU A 6 -35.58 40.56 11.05
N PHE A 7 -34.70 39.87 11.80
CA PHE A 7 -34.87 38.68 12.67
C PHE A 7 -33.48 38.43 13.31
N GLY A 8 -33.22 38.26 14.61
CA GLY A 8 -34.04 38.08 15.80
C GLY A 8 -33.78 36.71 16.43
N GLN A 9 -32.81 36.58 17.36
CA GLN A 9 -32.72 35.65 18.52
C GLN A 9 -31.24 35.51 18.96
N ARG A 10 -30.82 35.99 20.14
CA ARG A 10 -30.97 35.53 21.55
C ARG A 10 -29.59 35.06 22.06
N CYS A 11 -29.03 35.90 22.93
CA CYS A 11 -27.87 35.61 23.76
C CYS A 11 -28.17 34.48 24.76
N GLN A 12 -27.15 33.67 25.04
CA GLN A 12 -27.05 32.89 26.27
C GLN A 12 -25.83 33.40 27.04
N GLU A 13 -26.07 33.87 28.26
CA GLU A 13 -25.08 34.39 29.19
C GLU A 13 -24.27 33.26 29.85
N GLY A 14 -23.03 33.58 30.24
CA GLY A 14 -22.43 32.96 31.43
C GLY A 14 -20.92 32.80 31.41
N GLY A 15 -20.21 33.73 32.06
CA GLY A 15 -18.95 33.39 32.75
C GLY A 15 -17.75 34.28 32.47
N GLY A 16 -17.26 34.98 33.51
CA GLY A 16 -15.83 35.19 33.69
C GLY A 16 -15.29 36.60 33.53
N THR A 17 -15.42 37.39 34.59
CA THR A 17 -14.75 38.65 34.88
C THR A 17 -13.23 38.69 34.64
N GLY A 18 -12.69 39.83 34.18
CA GLY A 18 -11.50 40.41 34.83
C GLY A 18 -10.31 40.92 33.98
N CYS A 19 -10.44 42.14 33.44
CA CYS A 19 -9.53 43.28 33.66
C CYS A 19 -8.16 43.44 32.92
N ARG A 20 -8.11 44.53 32.12
CA ARG A 20 -7.05 45.55 31.84
C ARG A 20 -6.64 45.62 30.35
N ARG A 21 -7.08 46.65 29.59
CA ARG A 21 -6.47 48.01 29.41
C ARG A 21 -4.97 47.94 29.09
N GLY A 22 -4.43 48.50 28.01
CA GLY A 22 -4.92 49.38 26.95
C GLY A 22 -3.71 50.02 26.22
N GLY A 23 -3.93 50.52 25.00
CA GLY A 23 -2.95 51.27 24.19
C GLY A 23 -3.29 51.14 22.70
N ALA A 24 -4.26 51.90 22.17
CA ALA A 24 -4.08 53.18 21.45
C ALA A 24 -3.31 52.99 20.12
N ASN A 25 -4.03 53.00 18.97
CA ASN A 25 -4.18 54.14 18.03
C ASN A 25 -2.83 54.67 17.52
N SER A 26 -2.52 54.77 16.22
CA SER A 26 -3.34 55.36 15.15
C SER A 26 -2.73 55.19 13.75
N VAL A 27 -3.65 55.04 12.79
CA VAL A 27 -3.66 55.28 11.33
C VAL A 27 -2.87 56.51 10.83
N ILE A 28 -2.16 56.36 9.70
CA ILE A 28 -1.99 57.32 8.56
C ILE A 28 -1.65 56.46 7.31
N ALA A 29 -2.53 56.15 6.36
CA ALA A 29 -3.07 56.92 5.20
C ALA A 29 -2.04 57.35 4.11
N GLY A 30 -2.18 56.83 2.87
CA GLY A 30 -1.73 57.58 1.68
C GLY A 30 -1.28 56.82 0.41
N SER A 31 -2.23 56.61 -0.51
CA SER A 31 -2.14 56.76 -1.99
C SER A 31 -1.48 55.73 -2.93
N PHE A 32 -2.36 55.05 -3.69
CA PHE A 32 -2.47 54.93 -5.17
C PHE A 32 -1.21 54.94 -6.07
N CYS A 33 -1.02 53.87 -6.85
CA CYS A 33 -0.91 53.92 -8.32
C CYS A 33 -1.05 52.51 -8.94
N GLU A 34 -1.93 52.36 -9.94
CA GLU A 34 -2.04 51.18 -10.81
C GLU A 34 -0.95 51.21 -11.90
N ALA A 35 -0.40 50.05 -12.29
CA ALA A 35 -0.21 49.64 -13.70
C ALA A 35 0.49 48.26 -13.83
N PHE A 36 -0.07 47.46 -14.75
CA PHE A 36 0.39 46.24 -15.41
C PHE A 36 1.91 46.09 -15.65
N HIS A 37 2.50 44.90 -15.43
CA HIS A 37 2.75 43.84 -16.43
C HIS A 37 3.67 42.70 -15.88
N VAL A 38 3.17 41.46 -15.97
CA VAL A 38 3.77 40.20 -16.45
C VAL A 38 5.23 39.82 -16.07
N GLN A 39 5.36 38.52 -15.73
CA GLN A 39 6.55 37.67 -15.56
C GLN A 39 7.23 37.70 -14.18
N SER A 40 7.03 36.63 -13.41
CA SER A 40 8.11 35.94 -12.67
C SER A 40 7.63 34.60 -12.10
N MET A 41 8.36 33.54 -12.44
CA MET A 41 8.30 32.20 -11.85
C MET A 41 8.52 32.29 -10.34
N ILE A 42 7.59 31.76 -9.54
CA ILE A 42 7.82 31.57 -8.10
C ILE A 42 8.32 30.13 -7.89
N ARG A 43 9.64 29.99 -7.73
CA ARG A 43 10.25 28.86 -7.01
C ARG A 43 10.13 29.16 -5.52
N VAL A 44 9.27 28.43 -4.81
CA VAL A 44 9.26 28.46 -3.33
C VAL A 44 10.41 27.58 -2.83
N LEU A 45 11.51 28.21 -2.44
CA LEU A 45 12.55 27.59 -1.64
C LEU A 45 12.12 27.70 -0.17
N LEU A 46 11.67 26.59 0.43
CA LEU A 46 11.45 26.51 1.87
C LEU A 46 12.78 26.15 2.54
N CYS A 47 13.51 27.16 3.01
CA CYS A 47 14.62 27.01 3.94
C CYS A 47 14.06 26.71 5.34
N ILE A 48 14.31 25.50 5.84
CA ILE A 48 14.12 25.15 7.26
C ILE A 48 15.51 25.18 7.92
N PRO A 49 15.71 25.91 9.04
CA PRO A 49 17.01 25.95 9.70
C PRO A 49 17.27 24.65 10.48
N CYS A 50 18.30 23.92 10.09
CA CYS A 50 18.89 22.84 10.88
C CYS A 50 19.53 23.43 12.16
N VAL A 51 19.00 23.08 13.32
CA VAL A 51 19.68 23.31 14.61
C VAL A 51 20.70 22.19 14.80
N PHE A 52 21.95 22.44 14.42
CA PHE A 52 23.10 21.64 14.84
C PHE A 52 23.73 22.26 16.07
N ALA A 53 23.67 21.56 17.21
CA ALA A 53 24.53 21.86 18.35
C ALA A 53 25.91 21.25 18.09
N VAL A 54 26.86 22.09 17.70
CA VAL A 54 28.29 21.76 17.61
C VAL A 54 28.93 22.05 18.96
N LEU A 55 29.30 21.00 19.71
CA LEU A 55 30.28 21.11 20.79
C LEU A 55 31.68 20.86 20.20
N SER A 56 32.34 21.95 19.81
CA SER A 56 33.75 21.94 19.41
C SER A 56 34.64 21.95 20.64
N GLY A 57 35.24 20.80 20.96
CA GLY A 57 36.38 20.69 21.87
C GLY A 57 37.63 20.34 21.08
N SER A 58 38.49 21.32 20.85
CA SER A 58 39.74 21.20 20.11
C SER A 58 40.85 20.61 21.00
N LEU A 59 41.39 19.44 20.65
CA LEU A 59 42.75 19.05 21.02
C LEU A 59 43.44 18.42 19.81
N GLY A 60 44.42 19.15 19.27
CA GLY A 60 45.26 18.70 18.18
C GLY A 60 46.17 17.56 18.61
N TRP A 61 46.29 16.55 17.75
CA TRP A 61 47.28 15.48 17.89
C TRP A 61 48.45 15.75 16.96
N ALA A 62 49.61 15.99 17.57
CA ALA A 62 50.90 16.09 16.92
C ALA A 62 51.41 14.69 16.55
N HIS A 63 51.95 14.55 15.34
CA HIS A 63 52.71 13.38 14.90
C HIS A 63 53.89 13.10 15.86
N ARG A 64 53.91 11.90 16.45
CA ARG A 64 55.14 11.28 16.97
C ARG A 64 55.18 9.81 16.56
N THR A 65 56.27 9.48 15.90
CA THR A 65 56.73 8.14 15.54
C THR A 65 57.07 7.34 16.81
N GLY A 66 56.60 6.10 16.88
CA GLY A 66 56.97 5.13 17.90
C GLY A 66 56.13 3.85 17.74
N GLU A 67 56.79 2.78 17.28
CA GLU A 67 56.25 1.42 17.23
C GLU A 67 55.88 0.91 18.63
N GLU A 68 54.74 0.20 18.68
CA GLU A 68 54.45 -1.03 19.46
C GLU A 68 53.02 -1.02 20.06
N GLY A 69 52.15 -1.86 19.48
CA GLY A 69 51.01 -2.48 20.18
C GLY A 69 49.71 -1.68 20.29
N ALA A 70 49.07 -1.31 19.18
CA ALA A 70 47.66 -0.95 19.19
C ALA A 70 46.80 -2.21 19.40
N GLY A 71 46.35 -2.43 20.64
CA GLY A 71 45.34 -3.43 20.96
C GLY A 71 44.04 -3.11 20.22
N GLU A 72 43.48 -4.13 19.58
CA GLU A 72 42.12 -4.13 19.02
C GLU A 72 41.14 -3.52 20.03
N THR A 73 40.19 -2.73 19.53
CA THR A 73 39.01 -2.28 20.28
C THR A 73 38.10 -3.48 20.56
N GLY A 74 38.57 -4.43 21.38
CA GLY A 74 37.95 -5.74 21.53
C GLY A 74 36.85 -5.71 22.58
N ILE A 75 35.59 -5.55 22.16
CA ILE A 75 34.44 -5.93 23.00
C ILE A 75 34.67 -7.40 23.41
N PRO A 76 34.62 -7.77 24.70
CA PRO A 76 34.88 -9.15 25.11
C PRO A 76 33.96 -10.15 24.41
N GLU A 77 34.51 -11.26 23.92
CA GLU A 77 33.76 -12.28 23.15
C GLU A 77 32.49 -12.77 23.87
N ALA A 78 32.55 -12.87 25.20
CA ALA A 78 31.40 -13.25 26.04
C ALA A 78 30.20 -12.30 25.94
N ARG A 79 30.38 -11.07 25.44
CA ARG A 79 29.29 -10.10 25.19
C ARG A 79 28.59 -10.32 23.85
N TYR A 80 29.19 -11.08 22.92
CA TYR A 80 28.57 -11.48 21.66
C TYR A 80 27.67 -12.70 21.85
N THR A 81 26.60 -12.50 22.61
CA THR A 81 25.55 -13.51 22.82
C THR A 81 24.89 -13.86 21.48
N PRO A 82 24.22 -15.02 21.36
CA PRO A 82 23.46 -15.36 20.15
C PRO A 82 22.50 -14.25 19.72
N MET A 83 21.82 -13.62 20.68
CA MET A 83 20.93 -12.49 20.44
C MET A 83 21.67 -11.28 19.84
N ALA A 84 22.82 -10.91 20.40
CA ALA A 84 23.62 -9.79 19.90
C ALA A 84 24.08 -10.03 18.45
N ARG A 85 24.44 -11.27 18.11
CA ARG A 85 24.85 -11.65 16.74
C ARG A 85 23.68 -11.59 15.76
N VAL A 86 22.52 -12.10 16.13
CA VAL A 86 21.31 -12.03 15.28
C VAL A 86 20.94 -10.58 14.99
N ILE A 87 20.99 -9.71 16.02
CA ILE A 87 20.73 -8.27 15.86
C ILE A 87 21.75 -7.63 14.92
N GLU A 88 23.05 -7.84 15.16
CA GLU A 88 24.13 -7.29 14.33
C GLU A 88 24.01 -7.72 12.86
N GLN A 89 23.66 -8.99 12.63
CA GLN A 89 23.50 -9.54 11.28
C GLN A 89 22.26 -9.03 10.56
N SER A 90 21.20 -8.68 11.30
CA SER A 90 19.89 -8.28 10.76
C SER A 90 19.77 -6.76 10.55
N LEU A 91 20.42 -5.95 11.39
CA LEU A 91 20.33 -4.48 11.37
C LEU A 91 20.56 -3.84 9.98
N PRO A 92 21.57 -4.26 9.17
CA PRO A 92 21.77 -3.70 7.84
C PRO A 92 20.62 -3.92 6.86
N ALA A 93 19.75 -4.89 7.14
CA ALA A 93 18.60 -5.27 6.30
C ALA A 93 17.29 -4.64 6.78
N VAL A 94 17.31 -3.73 7.76
CA VAL A 94 16.10 -3.06 8.27
C VAL A 94 16.23 -1.57 8.06
N ALA A 95 15.26 -0.98 7.35
CA ALA A 95 15.18 0.45 7.12
C ALA A 95 14.21 1.12 8.10
N SER A 96 14.58 2.29 8.59
CA SER A 96 13.65 3.23 9.21
C SER A 96 13.02 4.09 8.12
N LEU A 97 11.69 4.20 8.07
CA LEU A 97 10.98 5.03 7.10
C LEU A 97 10.54 6.35 7.73
N GLN A 98 10.68 7.42 6.97
CA GLN A 98 10.03 8.71 7.23
C GLN A 98 9.20 9.08 6.00
N VAL A 99 7.93 9.40 6.21
CA VAL A 99 6.99 9.78 5.16
C VAL A 99 6.43 11.17 5.43
N VAL A 100 6.33 11.98 4.39
CA VAL A 100 5.66 13.29 4.42
C VAL A 100 4.24 13.06 3.92
N GLN A 101 3.25 13.34 4.76
CA GLN A 101 1.83 13.11 4.48
C GLN A 101 1.10 14.43 4.34
N ALA A 102 0.25 14.56 3.32
CA ALA A 102 -0.61 15.73 3.16
C ALA A 102 -1.87 15.60 4.02
N GLN A 103 -2.28 16.69 4.68
CA GLN A 103 -3.53 16.72 5.44
C GLN A 103 -4.71 17.05 4.51
N GLN A 104 -5.79 16.26 4.59
CA GLN A 104 -7.00 16.47 3.77
C GLN A 104 -7.66 17.82 4.06
N ASP A 105 -7.84 18.15 5.34
CA ASP A 105 -8.60 19.34 5.77
C ASP A 105 -7.78 20.64 5.77
N ALA A 106 -6.50 20.56 5.41
CA ALA A 106 -5.60 21.70 5.39
C ALA A 106 -4.59 21.58 4.23
N PRO A 107 -5.01 21.94 3.00
CA PRO A 107 -4.14 21.92 1.83
C PRO A 107 -2.84 22.70 2.08
N GLY A 108 -1.69 22.06 1.83
CA GLY A 108 -0.36 22.64 2.08
C GLY A 108 0.21 22.41 3.48
N VAL A 109 -0.55 21.80 4.39
CA VAL A 109 -0.04 21.31 5.68
C VAL A 109 0.43 19.88 5.52
N PHE A 110 1.67 19.62 5.93
CA PHE A 110 2.28 18.30 5.89
C PHE A 110 2.61 17.83 7.31
N THR A 111 2.31 16.56 7.59
CA THR A 111 2.75 15.85 8.79
C THR A 111 3.83 14.83 8.45
N MET A 112 4.60 14.44 9.45
CA MET A 112 5.63 13.42 9.29
C MET A 112 5.15 12.11 9.92
N GLY A 113 5.02 11.08 9.11
CA GLY A 113 4.81 9.70 9.54
C GLY A 113 6.14 8.98 9.68
N VAL A 114 6.15 7.96 10.55
CA VAL A 114 7.30 7.08 10.76
C VAL A 114 6.87 5.63 10.63
N GLY A 115 7.76 4.80 10.10
CA GLY A 115 7.57 3.37 9.98
C GLY A 115 8.90 2.65 9.84
N SER A 116 8.83 1.37 9.51
CA SER A 116 9.98 0.51 9.28
C SER A 116 9.76 -0.33 8.02
N ALA A 117 10.83 -0.89 7.49
CA ALA A 117 10.78 -1.81 6.36
C ALA A 117 11.92 -2.82 6.43
N SER A 118 11.73 -3.97 5.81
CA SER A 118 12.74 -5.02 5.68
C SER A 118 13.24 -5.10 4.24
N VAL A 119 14.55 -5.18 4.04
CA VAL A 119 15.15 -5.41 2.71
C VAL A 119 14.90 -6.86 2.34
N ILE A 120 14.14 -7.08 1.26
CA ILE A 120 13.79 -8.42 0.78
C ILE A 120 14.62 -8.84 -0.45
N HIS A 121 15.29 -7.88 -1.11
CA HIS A 121 16.13 -8.15 -2.28
C HIS A 121 17.34 -7.22 -2.36
N GLU A 122 18.43 -7.73 -2.95
CA GLU A 122 19.71 -7.03 -3.06
C GLU A 122 19.65 -5.75 -3.90
N GLU A 123 18.73 -5.68 -4.86
CA GLU A 123 18.52 -4.49 -5.69
C GLU A 123 17.79 -3.35 -4.97
N GLY A 124 17.47 -3.49 -3.68
CA GLY A 124 16.82 -2.45 -2.90
C GLY A 124 15.29 -2.50 -2.90
N TYR A 125 14.70 -3.69 -3.07
CA TYR A 125 13.27 -3.89 -2.79
C TYR A 125 13.08 -4.13 -1.30
N LEU A 126 12.17 -3.37 -0.70
CA LEU A 126 11.86 -3.40 0.72
C LEU A 126 10.37 -3.71 0.91
N LEU A 127 10.05 -4.51 1.93
CA LEU A 127 8.70 -4.83 2.38
C LEU A 127 8.33 -3.99 3.59
N THR A 128 7.14 -3.40 3.57
CA THR A 128 6.58 -2.58 4.65
C THR A 128 5.06 -2.75 4.71
N ASN A 129 4.39 -2.01 5.59
CA ASN A 129 2.93 -1.98 5.64
C ASN A 129 2.34 -0.91 4.72
N ASP A 130 1.13 -1.16 4.25
CA ASP A 130 0.38 -0.22 3.43
C ASP A 130 0.07 1.07 4.18
N HIS A 131 -0.39 0.96 5.44
CA HIS A 131 -0.80 2.12 6.23
C HIS A 131 0.36 3.07 6.55
N VAL A 132 1.61 2.60 6.52
CA VAL A 132 2.80 3.46 6.67
C VAL A 132 2.93 4.42 5.48
N LEU A 133 2.46 4.01 4.30
CA LEU A 133 2.53 4.78 3.06
C LEU A 133 1.24 5.56 2.78
N PHE A 134 0.24 5.45 3.66
CA PHE A 134 -1.04 6.12 3.48
C PHE A 134 -0.87 7.63 3.38
N ARG A 135 -1.47 8.24 2.34
CA ARG A 135 -1.36 9.68 2.02
C ARG A 135 0.07 10.21 1.88
N MET A 136 1.04 9.33 1.64
CA MET A 136 2.42 9.73 1.43
C MET A 136 2.53 10.57 0.15
N HIS A 137 3.07 11.78 0.30
CA HIS A 137 3.53 12.61 -0.81
C HIS A 137 4.97 12.28 -1.20
N GLN A 138 5.85 12.09 -0.19
CA GLN A 138 7.25 11.73 -0.38
C GLN A 138 7.74 10.90 0.81
N GLY A 139 8.73 10.03 0.62
CA GLY A 139 9.34 9.26 1.70
C GLY A 139 10.83 9.03 1.52
N GLN A 140 11.50 8.79 2.65
CA GLN A 140 12.91 8.40 2.72
C GLN A 140 13.09 7.19 3.62
N ALA A 141 14.02 6.33 3.23
CA ALA A 141 14.47 5.16 3.97
C ALA A 141 15.88 5.42 4.52
N PHE A 142 16.06 5.15 5.81
CA PHE A 142 17.32 5.25 6.51
C PHE A 142 17.79 3.83 6.81
N LEU A 143 18.92 3.46 6.22
CA LEU A 143 19.59 2.18 6.43
C LEU A 143 20.90 2.43 7.18
N SER A 144 21.32 1.46 8.00
CA SER A 144 22.54 1.57 8.79
C SER A 144 23.76 1.86 7.90
N GLY A 145 24.54 2.88 8.28
CA GLY A 145 25.77 3.28 7.57
C GLY A 145 25.54 3.96 6.22
N ARG A 146 24.31 4.33 5.87
CA ARG A 146 23.96 4.94 4.58
C ARG A 146 23.35 6.34 4.74
N PRO A 147 23.49 7.22 3.75
CA PRO A 147 22.70 8.44 3.70
C PRO A 147 21.21 8.11 3.50
N PRO A 148 20.29 9.06 3.80
CA PRO A 148 18.87 8.88 3.54
C PRO A 148 18.61 8.60 2.06
N LEU A 149 17.86 7.54 1.76
CA LEU A 149 17.53 7.12 0.41
C LEU A 149 16.08 7.45 0.10
N PRO A 150 15.76 8.28 -0.91
CA PRO A 150 14.38 8.39 -1.36
C PRO A 150 13.90 7.03 -1.87
N PHE A 151 12.62 6.73 -1.66
CA PHE A 151 12.01 5.53 -2.21
C PHE A 151 10.79 5.87 -3.06
N ARG A 152 10.48 4.96 -3.98
CA ARG A 152 9.22 4.94 -4.71
C ARG A 152 8.40 3.73 -4.31
N VAL A 153 7.09 3.87 -4.39
CA VAL A 153 6.17 2.76 -4.17
C VAL A 153 6.13 1.89 -5.44
N ILE A 154 6.29 0.58 -5.28
CA ILE A 154 6.16 -0.40 -6.36
C ILE A 154 4.74 -0.97 -6.40
N ALA A 155 4.26 -1.40 -5.24
CA ALA A 155 2.97 -2.05 -5.09
C ALA A 155 2.42 -1.83 -3.67
N ARG A 156 1.09 -1.80 -3.57
CA ARG A 156 0.33 -1.65 -2.33
C ARG A 156 -0.85 -2.62 -2.38
N MET A 157 -1.21 -3.18 -1.24
CA MET A 157 -2.38 -4.03 -1.06
C MET A 157 -2.99 -3.70 0.30
N SER A 158 -3.90 -2.73 0.31
CA SER A 158 -4.51 -2.24 1.55
C SER A 158 -5.24 -3.33 2.32
N SER A 159 -5.92 -4.26 1.62
CA SER A 159 -6.65 -5.38 2.25
C SER A 159 -5.80 -6.32 3.08
N GLU A 160 -4.49 -6.35 2.83
CA GLU A 160 -3.52 -7.18 3.57
C GLU A 160 -2.54 -6.32 4.37
N ASP A 161 -2.69 -5.00 4.35
CA ASP A 161 -1.75 -4.03 4.93
C ASP A 161 -0.29 -4.28 4.50
N LEU A 162 -0.06 -4.63 3.22
CA LEU A 162 1.27 -4.90 2.66
C LEU A 162 1.64 -3.91 1.56
N ALA A 163 2.91 -3.53 1.50
CA ALA A 163 3.47 -2.74 0.42
C ALA A 163 4.92 -3.10 0.11
N VAL A 164 5.30 -2.95 -1.17
CA VAL A 164 6.68 -3.04 -1.64
C VAL A 164 7.14 -1.66 -2.09
N ILE A 165 8.29 -1.23 -1.59
CA ILE A 165 8.96 0.01 -1.99
C ILE A 165 10.33 -0.30 -2.59
N LYS A 166 10.85 0.62 -3.39
CA LYS A 166 12.17 0.53 -4.01
C LYS A 166 13.02 1.73 -3.64
N VAL A 167 14.22 1.46 -3.13
CA VAL A 167 15.30 2.44 -2.94
C VAL A 167 16.41 2.22 -3.95
N ASP A 168 17.09 3.28 -4.35
CA ASP A 168 18.29 3.21 -5.18
C ASP A 168 19.52 3.48 -4.31
N SER A 169 20.14 2.41 -3.82
CA SER A 169 21.29 2.44 -2.91
C SER A 169 22.64 2.62 -3.60
N GLY A 170 22.69 2.50 -4.93
CA GLY A 170 23.93 2.52 -5.73
C GLY A 170 24.80 1.25 -5.62
N GLU A 171 24.50 0.37 -4.67
CA GLU A 171 25.17 -0.91 -4.46
C GLU A 171 24.19 -1.97 -3.92
N ALA A 172 24.57 -3.24 -4.01
CA ALA A 172 23.75 -4.35 -3.53
C ALA A 172 23.52 -4.24 -2.02
N LEU A 173 22.25 -4.29 -1.61
CA LEU A 173 21.86 -4.39 -0.21
C LEU A 173 21.92 -5.85 0.26
N LYS A 174 22.09 -6.04 1.57
CA LYS A 174 21.94 -7.35 2.20
C LYS A 174 20.47 -7.58 2.53
N PRO A 175 19.77 -8.53 1.87
CA PRO A 175 18.40 -8.86 2.25
C PRO A 175 18.36 -9.67 3.55
N LEU A 176 17.26 -9.53 4.28
CA LEU A 176 16.96 -10.34 5.45
C LEU A 176 16.50 -11.73 4.97
N PRO A 177 17.04 -12.84 5.52
CA PRO A 177 16.53 -14.17 5.21
C PRO A 177 15.04 -14.28 5.55
N ILE A 178 14.27 -14.94 4.70
CA ILE A 178 12.82 -15.10 4.87
C ILE A 178 12.57 -16.53 5.39
N GLY A 179 12.12 -16.64 6.64
CA GLY A 179 11.90 -17.91 7.34
C GLY A 179 10.54 -18.53 7.00
N ARG A 180 10.02 -19.40 7.86
CA ARG A 180 8.66 -19.96 7.80
C ARG A 180 7.83 -19.47 8.98
N SER A 181 6.51 -19.48 8.82
CA SER A 181 5.58 -19.16 9.91
C SER A 181 4.62 -20.31 10.26
N ASP A 182 4.59 -21.37 9.46
CA ASP A 182 3.79 -22.58 9.69
C ASP A 182 4.37 -23.52 10.75
N ASP A 183 5.64 -23.36 11.10
CA ASP A 183 6.36 -24.16 12.10
C ASP A 183 6.68 -23.41 13.40
N LEU A 184 6.13 -22.21 13.59
CA LEU A 184 6.38 -21.39 14.78
C LEU A 184 5.93 -22.08 16.07
N LEU A 185 6.77 -21.95 17.10
CA LEU A 185 6.48 -22.51 18.42
C LEU A 185 6.06 -21.42 19.39
N LEU A 186 4.99 -21.66 20.17
CA LEU A 186 4.67 -20.79 21.31
C LEU A 186 5.85 -20.78 22.29
N GLY A 187 6.26 -19.58 22.71
CA GLY A 187 7.44 -19.38 23.56
C GLY A 187 8.76 -19.24 22.82
N GLU A 188 8.78 -19.40 21.49
CA GLU A 188 10.00 -19.16 20.69
C GLU A 188 10.45 -17.70 20.83
N PRO A 189 11.74 -17.44 21.12
CA PRO A 189 12.25 -16.09 21.26
C PRO A 189 12.28 -15.37 19.91
N VAL A 190 11.85 -14.11 19.93
CA VAL A 190 11.80 -13.24 18.76
C VAL A 190 12.35 -11.87 19.07
N ILE A 191 12.76 -11.16 18.02
CA ILE A 191 13.08 -9.74 18.08
C ILE A 191 12.28 -8.95 17.05
N ILE A 192 12.10 -7.68 17.34
CA ILE A 192 11.62 -6.68 16.39
C ILE A 192 12.71 -5.64 16.28
N ILE A 193 13.06 -5.28 15.04
CA ILE A 193 13.93 -4.16 14.73
C ILE A 193 13.09 -3.12 14.01
N GLY A 194 13.08 -1.89 14.50
CA GLY A 194 12.26 -0.83 13.92
C GLY A 194 12.68 0.58 14.30
N ASN A 195 11.81 1.54 14.02
CA ASN A 195 12.06 2.96 14.23
C ASN A 195 11.07 3.59 15.23
N PRO A 196 11.01 3.13 16.49
CA PRO A 196 10.03 3.64 17.43
C PRO A 196 10.30 5.13 17.71
N GLY A 197 9.27 5.96 17.50
CA GLY A 197 9.32 7.41 17.74
C GLY A 197 10.36 8.17 16.90
N GLY A 198 10.87 7.59 15.80
CA GLY A 198 11.89 8.24 14.97
C GLY A 198 13.32 8.16 15.49
N LEU A 199 13.60 7.32 16.51
CA LEU A 199 14.91 7.20 17.16
C LEU A 199 15.96 6.39 16.37
N ALA A 200 15.60 5.89 15.18
CA ALA A 200 16.40 5.06 14.27
C ALA A 200 16.88 3.71 14.88
N HIS A 201 16.42 2.60 14.30
CA HIS A 201 16.93 1.23 14.55
C HIS A 201 16.96 0.79 16.04
N SER A 202 15.83 0.90 16.74
CA SER A 202 15.68 0.28 18.06
C SER A 202 15.32 -1.20 17.96
N VAL A 203 15.73 -1.98 18.95
CA VAL A 203 15.44 -3.41 19.03
C VAL A 203 14.61 -3.70 20.27
N SER A 204 13.55 -4.49 20.13
CA SER A 204 12.83 -5.11 21.22
C SER A 204 12.89 -6.63 21.11
N THR A 205 12.75 -7.33 22.24
CA THR A 205 12.73 -8.78 22.29
C THR A 205 11.50 -9.27 23.05
N GLY A 206 11.03 -10.45 22.72
CA GLY A 206 9.92 -11.13 23.37
C GLY A 206 9.84 -12.57 22.90
N ILE A 207 8.64 -13.13 22.94
CA ILE A 207 8.36 -14.48 22.45
C ILE A 207 7.20 -14.47 21.46
N VAL A 208 7.02 -15.56 20.73
CA VAL A 208 5.74 -15.91 20.11
C VAL A 208 4.74 -16.21 21.22
N SER A 209 3.75 -15.34 21.40
CA SER A 209 2.74 -15.42 22.46
C SER A 209 1.41 -16.04 22.00
N GLY A 210 1.22 -16.16 20.68
CA GLY A 210 -0.01 -16.70 20.11
C GLY A 210 0.12 -16.86 18.60
N LEU A 211 -0.60 -17.84 18.07
CA LEU A 211 -0.70 -18.11 16.63
C LEU A 211 -2.16 -18.01 16.21
N ASN A 212 -2.40 -17.88 14.90
CA ASN A 212 -3.73 -17.83 14.31
C ASN A 212 -4.65 -16.79 14.96
N ARG A 213 -4.10 -15.59 15.22
CA ARG A 213 -4.88 -14.45 15.71
C ARG A 213 -5.45 -13.66 14.54
N SER A 214 -6.42 -12.81 14.84
CA SER A 214 -6.93 -11.84 13.88
C SER A 214 -6.96 -10.45 14.51
N THR A 215 -6.80 -9.42 13.68
CA THR A 215 -6.86 -8.01 14.09
C THR A 215 -7.41 -7.16 12.96
N ALA A 216 -7.70 -5.89 13.22
CA ALA A 216 -8.10 -4.93 12.20
C ALA A 216 -7.15 -3.73 12.23
N VAL A 217 -6.62 -3.33 11.07
CA VAL A 217 -5.67 -2.23 10.91
C VAL A 217 -6.00 -1.45 9.65
N GLY A 218 -6.10 -0.12 9.73
CA GLY A 218 -6.39 0.71 8.56
C GLY A 218 -7.69 0.35 7.85
N GLY A 219 -8.70 -0.12 8.59
CA GLY A 219 -9.98 -0.59 8.03
C GLY A 219 -9.95 -2.02 7.46
N SER A 220 -8.79 -2.69 7.45
CA SER A 220 -8.65 -4.04 6.90
C SER A 220 -8.62 -5.10 8.00
N PHE A 221 -9.41 -6.17 7.83
CA PHE A 221 -9.36 -7.35 8.69
C PHE A 221 -8.21 -8.27 8.27
N LEU A 222 -7.29 -8.51 9.19
CA LEU A 222 -6.09 -9.30 8.99
C LEU A 222 -6.20 -10.62 9.77
N PRO A 223 -6.45 -11.76 9.10
CA PRO A 223 -6.50 -13.08 9.73
C PRO A 223 -5.11 -13.71 9.82
N ARG A 224 -5.00 -14.82 10.57
CA ARG A 224 -3.80 -15.70 10.64
C ARG A 224 -2.51 -14.96 11.02
N MET A 225 -2.63 -14.07 12.00
CA MET A 225 -1.55 -13.26 12.56
C MET A 225 -0.76 -14.00 13.63
N VAL A 226 0.52 -13.65 13.78
CA VAL A 226 1.35 -14.01 14.94
C VAL A 226 1.19 -12.95 16.01
N GLN A 227 0.97 -13.37 17.26
CA GLN A 227 1.03 -12.50 18.42
C GLN A 227 2.40 -12.60 19.09
N THR A 228 2.97 -11.47 19.50
CA THR A 228 4.24 -11.42 20.25
C THR A 228 4.16 -10.52 21.47
N SER A 229 4.94 -10.87 22.50
CA SER A 229 5.18 -10.02 23.66
C SER A 229 6.28 -8.99 23.46
N ALA A 230 7.02 -9.04 22.34
CA ALA A 230 8.06 -8.06 22.04
C ALA A 230 7.45 -6.65 21.96
N ALA A 231 8.08 -5.68 22.61
CA ALA A 231 7.53 -4.33 22.73
C ALA A 231 7.34 -3.68 21.35
N VAL A 232 6.14 -3.14 21.09
CA VAL A 232 5.81 -2.38 19.88
C VAL A 232 5.33 -0.99 20.27
N SER A 233 5.84 0.01 19.56
CA SER A 233 5.37 1.40 19.61
C SER A 233 5.33 2.00 18.21
N GLY A 234 4.80 3.22 18.08
CA GLY A 234 4.67 3.89 16.78
C GLY A 234 6.01 4.00 16.06
N GLY A 235 6.08 3.53 14.82
CA GLY A 235 7.28 3.48 13.99
C GLY A 235 7.89 2.07 13.81
N ASN A 236 7.46 1.07 14.58
CA ASN A 236 7.83 -0.33 14.32
C ASN A 236 7.01 -0.97 13.18
N SER A 237 5.85 -0.39 12.82
CA SER A 237 5.00 -0.88 11.74
C SER A 237 5.76 -0.97 10.42
N GLY A 238 5.63 -2.11 9.75
CA GLY A 238 6.35 -2.50 8.54
C GLY A 238 7.71 -3.16 8.82
N GLY A 239 8.18 -3.15 10.06
CA GLY A 239 9.44 -3.79 10.47
C GLY A 239 9.33 -5.32 10.57
N PRO A 240 10.45 -6.03 10.48
CA PRO A 240 10.44 -7.49 10.56
C PRO A 240 10.26 -7.98 12.00
N LEU A 241 9.45 -9.04 12.16
CA LEU A 241 9.52 -9.95 13.30
C LEU A 241 10.52 -11.06 12.95
N ILE A 242 11.58 -11.21 13.75
CA ILE A 242 12.73 -12.07 13.44
C ILE A 242 12.86 -13.18 14.50
N ASN A 243 13.05 -14.41 14.06
CA ASN A 243 13.28 -15.57 14.92
C ASN A 243 14.74 -15.66 15.42
N ALA A 244 15.04 -16.68 16.23
CA ALA A 244 16.38 -16.91 16.75
C ALA A 244 17.44 -17.26 15.67
N LEU A 245 17.00 -17.61 14.46
CA LEU A 245 17.86 -17.93 13.32
C LEU A 245 18.24 -16.69 12.49
N GLY A 246 17.67 -15.52 12.81
CA GLY A 246 17.86 -14.29 12.03
C GLY A 246 16.98 -14.24 10.78
N GLU A 247 15.92 -15.03 10.74
CA GLU A 247 14.97 -15.07 9.64
C GLU A 247 13.72 -14.26 9.97
N GLN A 248 13.22 -13.52 8.99
CA GLN A 248 11.94 -12.84 9.08
C GLN A 248 10.80 -13.85 9.04
N ILE A 249 10.00 -13.87 10.10
CA ILE A 249 8.83 -14.73 10.28
C ILE A 249 7.51 -13.95 10.26
N GLY A 250 7.58 -12.62 10.22
CA GLY A 250 6.43 -11.77 9.98
C GLY A 250 6.76 -10.29 9.77
N VAL A 251 5.71 -9.51 9.49
CA VAL A 251 5.76 -8.03 9.34
C VAL A 251 4.91 -7.41 10.44
N VAL A 252 5.55 -6.68 11.36
CA VAL A 252 4.87 -6.02 12.49
C VAL A 252 3.91 -4.98 11.95
N THR A 253 2.62 -5.06 12.29
CA THR A 253 1.60 -4.10 11.81
C THR A 253 1.04 -3.26 12.94
N SER A 254 0.48 -3.90 13.97
CA SER A 254 -0.30 -3.21 14.99
C SER A 254 -0.02 -3.70 16.41
N LYS A 255 -0.38 -2.82 17.34
CA LYS A 255 -0.46 -3.10 18.76
C LYS A 255 -1.93 -2.99 19.17
N LYS A 256 -2.39 -3.91 20.02
CA LYS A 256 -3.68 -3.75 20.70
C LYS A 256 -3.59 -2.57 21.67
N LEU A 257 -4.37 -1.51 21.46
CA LEU A 257 -4.26 -0.25 22.22
C LEU A 257 -4.63 -0.39 23.70
N ASP A 258 -5.55 -1.30 24.02
CA ASP A 258 -6.06 -1.64 25.36
C ASP A 258 -5.31 -2.82 26.01
N GLY A 259 -4.19 -3.27 25.43
CA GLY A 259 -3.40 -4.40 25.93
C GLY A 259 -1.90 -4.10 26.03
N GLU A 260 -1.27 -4.53 27.11
CA GLU A 260 0.19 -4.55 27.21
C GLU A 260 0.75 -5.85 26.64
N ASN A 261 1.81 -5.77 25.85
CA ASN A 261 2.50 -6.94 25.26
C ASN A 261 1.59 -7.85 24.41
N ILE A 262 0.57 -7.26 23.79
CA ILE A 262 -0.29 -7.91 22.79
C ILE A 262 -0.08 -7.18 21.47
N ASN A 263 0.90 -7.65 20.71
CA ASN A 263 1.29 -7.06 19.43
C ASN A 263 1.17 -8.10 18.32
N PHE A 264 0.89 -7.64 17.10
CA PHE A 264 0.59 -8.52 15.97
C PHE A 264 1.55 -8.29 14.80
N ALA A 265 1.91 -9.39 14.13
CA ALA A 265 2.65 -9.40 12.88
C ALA A 265 1.95 -10.26 11.84
N ILE A 266 1.91 -9.76 10.59
CA ILE A 266 1.45 -10.51 9.42
C ILE A 266 2.43 -11.66 9.22
N THR A 267 1.94 -12.89 9.17
CA THR A 267 2.77 -14.09 8.99
C THR A 267 3.55 -14.01 7.68
N VAL A 268 4.82 -14.44 7.68
CA VAL A 268 5.63 -14.42 6.46
C VAL A 268 5.08 -15.34 5.37
N ASP A 269 4.40 -16.42 5.75
CA ASP A 269 3.71 -17.27 4.78
C ASP A 269 2.50 -16.57 4.17
N ARG A 270 1.76 -15.74 4.93
CA ARG A 270 0.73 -14.87 4.34
C ARG A 270 1.34 -13.87 3.36
N VAL A 271 2.50 -13.30 3.68
CA VAL A 271 3.25 -12.45 2.74
C VAL A 271 3.56 -13.21 1.45
N ARG A 272 4.07 -14.45 1.55
CA ARG A 272 4.35 -15.31 0.38
C ARG A 272 3.10 -15.60 -0.44
N GLU A 273 1.99 -15.98 0.21
CA GLU A 273 0.70 -16.23 -0.45
C GLU A 273 0.24 -15.02 -1.26
N MET A 274 0.36 -13.82 -0.67
CA MET A 274 -0.16 -12.59 -1.26
C MET A 274 0.81 -11.91 -2.21
N PHE A 275 2.09 -12.29 -2.21
CA PHE A 275 3.13 -11.61 -3.01
C PHE A 275 2.86 -11.57 -4.52
N PRO A 276 2.42 -12.68 -5.17
CA PRO A 276 2.08 -12.67 -6.60
C PRO A 276 0.98 -11.65 -6.91
N ALA A 277 -0.09 -11.62 -6.11
CA ALA A 277 -1.21 -10.70 -6.27
C ALA A 277 -0.83 -9.24 -5.91
N LEU A 278 -0.01 -9.04 -4.88
CA LEU A 278 0.51 -7.72 -4.48
C LEU A 278 1.28 -7.08 -5.65
N LEU A 279 2.22 -7.80 -6.24
CA LEU A 279 2.97 -7.28 -7.37
C LEU A 279 2.13 -7.24 -8.65
N SER A 280 1.37 -8.30 -8.94
CA SER A 280 0.59 -8.46 -10.17
C SER A 280 1.39 -8.03 -11.41
N ALA A 281 2.62 -8.55 -11.56
CA ALA A 281 3.61 -8.00 -12.48
C ALA A 281 3.12 -7.93 -13.95
N GLU A 282 2.47 -9.00 -14.42
CA GLU A 282 1.89 -9.08 -15.77
C GLU A 282 0.86 -7.97 -16.01
N LEU A 283 -0.12 -7.80 -15.11
CA LEU A 283 -1.09 -6.70 -15.16
C LEU A 283 -0.44 -5.33 -15.00
N ARG A 284 0.53 -5.20 -14.08
CA ARG A 284 1.13 -3.91 -13.73
C ARG A 284 1.97 -3.34 -14.86
N TYR A 285 2.75 -4.17 -15.53
CA TYR A 285 3.65 -3.75 -16.61
C TYR A 285 3.15 -4.12 -18.00
N GLY A 286 2.09 -4.91 -18.06
CA GLY A 286 1.30 -5.10 -19.25
C GLY A 286 1.79 -6.14 -20.23
N PHE A 287 2.59 -7.08 -19.75
CA PHE A 287 3.11 -8.18 -20.53
C PHE A 287 2.44 -9.49 -20.11
N GLU A 288 2.53 -10.49 -20.96
CA GLU A 288 2.11 -11.86 -20.68
C GLU A 288 3.37 -12.74 -20.57
N LEU A 289 3.42 -13.61 -19.56
CA LEU A 289 4.42 -14.67 -19.43
C LEU A 289 3.74 -16.04 -19.28
N GLY A 290 2.75 -16.12 -18.37
CA GLY A 290 1.95 -17.32 -18.15
C GLY A 290 2.66 -18.39 -17.32
N VAL A 291 3.42 -18.00 -16.30
CA VAL A 291 4.12 -18.91 -15.38
C VAL A 291 3.69 -18.64 -13.95
N GLU A 292 3.22 -19.68 -13.27
CA GLU A 292 3.01 -19.67 -11.83
C GLU A 292 4.13 -20.44 -11.13
N VAL A 293 4.71 -19.83 -10.09
CA VAL A 293 5.76 -20.45 -9.28
C VAL A 293 5.28 -20.77 -7.87
N ASP A 294 5.83 -21.84 -7.30
CA ASP A 294 5.63 -22.22 -5.91
C ASP A 294 6.29 -21.19 -4.98
N MET A 295 5.46 -20.48 -4.21
CA MET A 295 5.91 -19.43 -3.29
C MET A 295 6.56 -19.96 -2.01
N PHE A 296 6.43 -21.26 -1.72
CA PHE A 296 6.81 -21.89 -0.46
C PHE A 296 8.05 -22.78 -0.56
N THR A 297 8.41 -23.20 -1.76
CA THR A 297 9.66 -23.93 -2.00
C THR A 297 10.87 -23.01 -2.15
N LEU A 298 12.05 -23.60 -1.98
CA LEU A 298 13.29 -22.93 -2.35
C LEU A 298 13.40 -22.90 -3.88
N ARG A 299 13.94 -21.80 -4.42
CA ARG A 299 14.07 -21.49 -5.86
C ARG A 299 12.70 -21.21 -6.52
N GLY A 300 12.71 -20.85 -7.81
CA GLY A 300 11.48 -20.56 -8.55
C GLY A 300 10.90 -21.81 -9.20
N LYS A 301 10.41 -22.77 -8.41
CA LYS A 301 9.80 -24.00 -8.95
C LYS A 301 8.49 -23.64 -9.66
N VAL A 302 8.34 -24.04 -10.91
CA VAL A 302 7.14 -23.82 -11.72
C VAL A 302 6.05 -24.81 -11.31
N ASN A 303 4.89 -24.29 -10.91
CA ASN A 303 3.69 -25.07 -10.61
C ASN A 303 2.84 -25.28 -11.85
N GLU A 304 2.60 -24.19 -12.58
CA GLU A 304 1.71 -24.16 -13.72
C GLU A 304 2.30 -23.28 -14.82
N VAL A 305 2.00 -23.67 -16.06
CA VAL A 305 2.30 -22.87 -17.24
C VAL A 305 0.99 -22.78 -18.02
N GLU A 306 0.50 -21.56 -18.23
CA GLU A 306 -0.76 -21.32 -18.91
C GLU A 306 -0.68 -21.82 -20.36
N GLU A 307 -1.71 -22.55 -20.81
CA GLU A 307 -1.75 -23.10 -22.16
C GLU A 307 -1.73 -21.98 -23.20
N GLY A 308 -0.86 -22.12 -24.20
CA GLY A 308 -0.73 -21.12 -25.26
C GLY A 308 0.05 -19.87 -24.85
N SER A 309 0.44 -19.70 -23.58
CA SER A 309 1.25 -18.56 -23.12
C SER A 309 2.64 -18.48 -23.77
N PRO A 310 3.31 -17.32 -23.70
CA PRO A 310 4.71 -17.17 -24.13
C PRO A 310 5.65 -18.23 -23.53
N ALA A 311 5.54 -18.52 -22.24
CA ALA A 311 6.38 -19.51 -21.58
C ALA A 311 6.12 -20.93 -22.09
N ALA A 312 4.85 -21.30 -22.31
CA ALA A 312 4.49 -22.59 -22.90
C ALA A 312 5.11 -22.75 -24.30
N ARG A 313 5.00 -21.72 -25.15
CA ARG A 313 5.60 -21.71 -26.50
C ARG A 313 7.12 -21.80 -26.48
N ALA A 314 7.76 -21.24 -25.46
CA ALA A 314 9.20 -21.33 -25.24
C ALA A 314 9.65 -22.67 -24.61
N GLY A 315 8.70 -23.54 -24.24
CA GLY A 315 8.97 -24.87 -23.73
C GLY A 315 9.22 -24.97 -22.23
N VAL A 316 8.80 -23.96 -21.45
CA VAL A 316 8.73 -24.04 -19.98
C VAL A 316 7.65 -25.04 -19.58
N GLN A 317 7.91 -25.84 -18.56
CA GLN A 317 7.03 -26.92 -18.11
C GLN A 317 6.81 -26.87 -16.60
N PRO A 318 5.63 -27.33 -16.11
CA PRO A 318 5.45 -27.63 -14.70
C PRO A 318 6.55 -28.55 -14.17
N GLY A 319 7.10 -28.22 -13.01
CA GLY A 319 8.21 -28.93 -12.39
C GLY A 319 9.61 -28.39 -12.75
N ASP A 320 9.74 -27.53 -13.75
CA ASP A 320 10.98 -26.79 -13.99
C ASP A 320 11.34 -25.92 -12.77
N VAL A 321 12.63 -25.76 -12.49
CA VAL A 321 13.10 -24.84 -11.43
C VAL A 321 13.85 -23.68 -12.05
N VAL A 322 13.27 -22.48 -11.98
CA VAL A 322 13.92 -21.25 -12.43
C VAL A 322 15.00 -20.87 -11.43
N VAL A 323 16.27 -20.97 -11.85
CA VAL A 323 17.43 -20.61 -11.01
C VAL A 323 18.04 -19.27 -11.39
N ARG A 324 17.86 -18.81 -12.64
CA ARG A 324 18.26 -17.47 -13.07
C ARG A 324 17.26 -16.86 -14.04
N LEU A 325 17.10 -15.55 -13.94
CA LEU A 325 16.29 -14.74 -14.86
C LEU A 325 17.10 -13.48 -15.22
N ASN A 326 17.42 -13.28 -16.50
CA ASN A 326 18.27 -12.20 -17.01
C ASN A 326 19.59 -12.05 -16.23
N GLY A 327 20.20 -13.17 -15.88
CA GLY A 327 21.45 -13.19 -15.10
C GLY A 327 21.30 -12.89 -13.61
N LYS A 328 20.09 -12.70 -13.09
CA LYS A 328 19.82 -12.57 -11.65
C LYS A 328 19.51 -13.94 -11.06
N GLY A 329 20.05 -14.24 -9.88
CA GLY A 329 19.76 -15.50 -9.19
C GLY A 329 18.34 -15.49 -8.60
N ILE A 330 17.62 -16.60 -8.73
CA ILE A 330 16.27 -16.77 -8.18
C ILE A 330 16.35 -17.73 -7.00
N ARG A 331 16.22 -17.21 -5.77
CA ARG A 331 16.33 -17.99 -4.54
C ARG A 331 14.98 -18.52 -4.05
N ASN A 332 13.87 -17.92 -4.50
CA ASN A 332 12.50 -18.24 -4.12
C ASN A 332 11.50 -17.54 -5.07
N GLY A 333 10.20 -17.76 -4.87
CA GLY A 333 9.15 -17.09 -5.65
C GLY A 333 9.11 -15.56 -5.52
N ILE A 334 9.54 -14.99 -4.39
CA ILE A 334 9.62 -13.53 -4.22
C ILE A 334 10.64 -12.94 -5.21
N ASP A 335 11.83 -13.52 -5.30
CA ASP A 335 12.85 -13.10 -6.27
C ASP A 335 12.34 -13.23 -7.71
N PHE A 336 11.60 -14.31 -8.01
CA PHE A 336 11.00 -14.52 -9.33
C PHE A 336 10.08 -13.35 -9.71
N HIS A 337 9.11 -13.01 -8.85
CA HIS A 337 8.20 -11.89 -9.15
C HIS A 337 8.91 -10.53 -9.15
N LEU A 338 9.92 -10.32 -8.30
CA LEU A 338 10.71 -9.08 -8.32
C LEU A 338 11.53 -8.93 -9.61
N ALA A 339 12.01 -10.03 -10.20
CA ALA A 339 12.75 -10.00 -11.45
C ALA A 339 11.90 -9.61 -12.68
N LEU A 340 10.57 -9.74 -12.55
CA LEU A 340 9.56 -9.35 -13.55
C LEU A 340 9.17 -7.86 -13.49
N ILE A 341 9.63 -7.13 -12.48
CA ILE A 341 9.35 -5.69 -12.36
C ILE A 341 9.91 -4.92 -13.56
N GLU A 342 9.09 -4.03 -14.11
CA GLU A 342 9.42 -3.11 -15.22
C GLU A 342 9.72 -3.78 -16.57
N ARG A 343 9.37 -5.06 -16.72
CA ARG A 343 9.37 -5.75 -18.02
C ARG A 343 8.25 -5.24 -18.91
N LYS A 344 8.45 -5.32 -20.22
CA LYS A 344 7.48 -4.84 -21.21
C LYS A 344 7.13 -5.93 -22.22
N PRO A 345 5.96 -5.83 -22.88
CA PRO A 345 5.68 -6.63 -24.06
C PRO A 345 6.82 -6.56 -25.07
N GLY A 346 7.20 -7.72 -25.63
CA GLY A 346 8.31 -7.88 -26.56
C GLY A 346 9.70 -7.95 -25.92
N ASP A 347 9.85 -7.75 -24.60
CA ASP A 347 11.11 -8.02 -23.92
C ASP A 347 11.45 -9.52 -24.02
N ARG A 348 12.75 -9.82 -24.13
CA ARG A 348 13.26 -11.20 -24.09
C ARG A 348 13.75 -11.55 -22.70
N LEU A 349 13.11 -12.52 -22.09
CA LEU A 349 13.40 -13.06 -20.78
C LEU A 349 14.33 -14.27 -20.91
N GLN A 350 15.60 -14.11 -20.54
CA GLN A 350 16.56 -15.21 -20.50
C GLN A 350 16.40 -15.97 -19.19
N MET A 351 15.89 -17.19 -19.28
CA MET A 351 15.68 -18.09 -18.15
C MET A 351 16.75 -19.19 -18.16
N THR A 352 17.28 -19.50 -16.99
CA THR A 352 18.04 -20.73 -16.76
C THR A 352 17.20 -21.63 -15.87
N LEU A 353 16.80 -22.77 -16.41
CA LEU A 353 15.96 -23.76 -15.74
C LEU A 353 16.82 -24.96 -15.32
N GLU A 354 16.46 -25.58 -14.20
CA GLU A 354 16.84 -26.96 -13.91
C GLU A 354 15.63 -27.85 -14.19
N ARG A 355 15.82 -28.84 -15.06
CA ARG A 355 14.81 -29.84 -15.43
C ARG A 355 15.37 -31.23 -15.14
N GLY A 356 14.97 -31.80 -14.00
CA GLY A 356 15.67 -32.97 -13.46
C GLY A 356 17.14 -32.61 -13.14
N ASP A 357 18.08 -33.33 -13.76
CA ASP A 357 19.52 -33.09 -13.58
C ASP A 357 20.13 -32.17 -14.66
N GLU A 358 19.33 -31.68 -15.61
CA GLU A 358 19.80 -30.87 -16.73
C GLU A 358 19.58 -29.38 -16.49
N THR A 359 20.57 -28.56 -16.87
CA THR A 359 20.42 -27.11 -16.96
C THR A 359 19.99 -26.72 -18.38
N VAL A 360 18.79 -26.15 -18.49
CA VAL A 360 18.17 -25.78 -19.77
C VAL A 360 18.07 -24.25 -19.87
N PRO A 361 18.82 -23.61 -20.80
CA PRO A 361 18.60 -22.21 -21.12
C PRO A 361 17.35 -22.06 -22.01
N VAL A 362 16.46 -21.14 -21.64
CA VAL A 362 15.24 -20.82 -22.38
C VAL A 362 15.17 -19.31 -22.58
N GLU A 363 14.82 -18.85 -23.77
CA GLU A 363 14.50 -17.45 -24.04
C GLU A 363 13.00 -17.34 -24.29
N VAL A 364 12.32 -16.51 -23.50
CA VAL A 364 10.88 -16.25 -23.65
C VAL A 364 10.69 -14.81 -24.11
N GLU A 365 10.05 -14.59 -25.26
CA GLU A 365 9.61 -13.26 -25.67
C GLU A 365 8.26 -12.97 -25.02
N LEU A 366 8.20 -11.94 -24.17
CA LEU A 366 6.99 -11.62 -23.41
C LEU A 366 5.86 -11.14 -24.33
N GLY A 367 4.66 -11.67 -24.12
CA GLY A 367 3.47 -11.28 -24.88
C GLY A 367 2.94 -9.90 -24.49
N GLU A 368 2.02 -9.36 -25.27
CA GLU A 368 1.25 -8.17 -24.88
C GLU A 368 -0.01 -8.60 -24.15
N LEU A 369 -0.15 -8.19 -22.89
CA LEU A 369 -1.41 -8.38 -22.18
C LEU A 369 -2.41 -7.32 -22.71
N PRO A 370 -3.55 -7.72 -23.30
CA PRO A 370 -4.46 -6.76 -23.91
C PRO A 370 -5.05 -5.82 -22.85
N MET A 371 -5.23 -4.56 -23.25
CA MET A 371 -5.97 -3.57 -22.46
C MET A 371 -7.39 -3.42 -23.01
N MET A 372 -8.35 -3.19 -22.12
CA MET A 372 -9.70 -2.85 -22.54
C MET A 372 -9.68 -1.56 -23.37
N LYS A 373 -10.30 -1.60 -24.54
CA LYS A 373 -10.43 -0.44 -25.43
C LYS A 373 -11.63 0.39 -25.01
N PRO A 374 -11.53 1.73 -25.06
CA PRO A 374 -12.66 2.58 -24.73
C PRO A 374 -13.74 2.47 -25.81
N VAL A 375 -14.96 2.84 -25.44
CA VAL A 375 -16.07 3.07 -26.38
C VAL A 375 -16.03 4.52 -26.89
N PRO A 376 -16.66 4.82 -28.05
CA PRO A 376 -16.83 6.19 -28.50
C PRO A 376 -17.63 7.02 -27.49
N GLU A 377 -17.22 8.26 -27.26
CA GLU A 377 -17.83 9.16 -26.26
C GLU A 377 -19.06 9.91 -26.80
N GLU A 378 -19.39 9.78 -28.09
CA GLU A 378 -20.56 10.43 -28.67
C GLU A 378 -21.86 9.96 -27.99
N GLY A 379 -22.70 10.94 -27.62
CA GLY A 379 -23.99 10.69 -26.98
C GLY A 379 -23.93 10.32 -25.50
N LEU A 380 -22.75 10.33 -24.88
CA LEU A 380 -22.63 10.14 -23.43
C LEU A 380 -23.17 11.35 -22.67
N LYS A 381 -24.01 11.10 -21.66
CA LYS A 381 -24.52 12.07 -20.68
C LYS A 381 -23.93 11.76 -19.32
N ASN A 382 -23.76 12.76 -18.46
CA ASN A 382 -23.18 12.56 -17.13
C ASN A 382 -24.13 11.78 -16.21
N GLY A 383 -23.59 10.93 -15.35
CA GLY A 383 -24.32 10.06 -14.42
C GLY A 383 -24.40 8.59 -14.86
N LEU A 384 -25.24 7.80 -14.21
CA LEU A 384 -25.51 6.38 -14.50
C LEU A 384 -27.02 6.14 -14.55
N LYS A 385 -27.42 5.06 -15.22
CA LYS A 385 -28.77 4.51 -15.09
C LYS A 385 -28.80 3.57 -13.88
N TYR A 386 -29.82 3.67 -13.04
CA TYR A 386 -30.04 2.71 -11.95
C TYR A 386 -31.36 1.98 -12.10
N GLU A 387 -31.41 0.77 -11.55
CA GLU A 387 -32.60 -0.03 -11.32
C GLU A 387 -32.60 -0.49 -9.85
N GLY A 388 -33.72 -0.28 -9.17
CA GLY A 388 -34.00 -0.72 -7.82
C GLY A 388 -34.83 -2.00 -7.80
N PHE A 389 -34.53 -2.89 -6.87
CA PHE A 389 -35.16 -4.20 -6.71
C PHE A 389 -35.49 -4.43 -5.24
N GLU A 390 -36.60 -5.10 -4.98
CA GLU A 390 -36.96 -5.55 -3.63
C GLU A 390 -36.73 -7.06 -3.52
N GLY A 391 -36.10 -7.49 -2.44
CA GLY A 391 -35.86 -8.90 -2.18
C GLY A 391 -34.82 -9.16 -1.11
N LYS A 392 -34.89 -10.37 -0.55
CA LYS A 392 -33.96 -10.83 0.47
C LYS A 392 -32.94 -11.78 -0.15
N TRP A 393 -31.67 -11.39 -0.12
CA TRP A 393 -30.58 -12.19 -0.66
C TRP A 393 -29.41 -12.29 0.32
N ASP A 394 -28.67 -13.41 0.27
CA ASP A 394 -27.43 -13.59 1.03
C ASP A 394 -26.19 -13.38 0.14
N VAL A 395 -26.40 -13.25 -1.17
CA VAL A 395 -25.42 -12.99 -2.24
C VAL A 395 -26.13 -12.23 -3.37
N LEU A 396 -25.39 -11.52 -4.21
CA LEU A 396 -25.94 -10.75 -5.33
C LEU A 396 -26.84 -11.64 -6.22
N PRO A 397 -28.10 -11.23 -6.45
CA PRO A 397 -28.98 -11.96 -7.35
C PRO A 397 -28.57 -11.77 -8.81
N ASP A 398 -29.11 -12.62 -9.68
CA ASP A 398 -29.13 -12.33 -11.11
C ASP A 398 -30.14 -11.21 -11.39
N PHE A 399 -29.69 -9.95 -11.31
CA PHE A 399 -30.50 -8.77 -11.59
C PHE A 399 -31.08 -8.74 -13.01
N ALA A 400 -30.52 -9.50 -13.97
CA ALA A 400 -31.11 -9.60 -15.30
C ALA A 400 -32.36 -10.49 -15.33
N ALA A 401 -32.54 -11.35 -14.33
CA ALA A 401 -33.71 -12.21 -14.17
C ALA A 401 -34.80 -11.60 -13.27
N LEU A 402 -34.58 -10.41 -12.70
CA LEU A 402 -35.52 -9.72 -11.82
C LEU A 402 -36.25 -8.58 -12.54
N GLU A 403 -37.45 -8.26 -12.05
CA GLU A 403 -38.20 -7.07 -12.48
C GLU A 403 -37.86 -5.90 -11.55
N ALA A 404 -37.40 -4.79 -12.12
CA ALA A 404 -37.09 -3.59 -11.36
C ALA A 404 -38.38 -2.91 -10.88
N VAL A 405 -38.42 -2.53 -9.60
CA VAL A 405 -39.55 -1.77 -9.02
C VAL A 405 -39.44 -0.28 -9.30
N GLU A 406 -38.21 0.20 -9.47
CA GLU A 406 -37.89 1.59 -9.78
C GLU A 406 -36.70 1.65 -10.73
N SER A 407 -36.63 2.70 -11.56
CA SER A 407 -35.45 2.99 -12.38
C SER A 407 -35.32 4.48 -12.60
N GLY A 408 -34.08 4.96 -12.70
CA GLY A 408 -33.82 6.39 -12.89
C GLY A 408 -32.39 6.68 -13.31
N GLU A 409 -31.96 7.90 -12.99
CA GLU A 409 -30.61 8.40 -13.24
C GLU A 409 -30.00 8.89 -11.92
N VAL A 410 -28.70 8.66 -11.75
CA VAL A 410 -27.94 9.10 -10.57
C VAL A 410 -26.58 9.65 -11.00
N GLU A 411 -25.98 10.56 -10.24
CA GLU A 411 -24.66 11.11 -10.58
C GLU A 411 -23.51 10.11 -10.38
N PHE A 412 -23.64 9.23 -9.39
CA PHE A 412 -22.67 8.19 -9.04
C PHE A 412 -23.37 7.03 -8.30
N PRO A 413 -22.78 5.82 -8.21
CA PRO A 413 -23.37 4.73 -7.44
C PRO A 413 -23.51 5.09 -5.95
N THR A 414 -24.72 4.96 -5.40
CA THR A 414 -25.01 5.18 -3.98
C THR A 414 -26.28 4.43 -3.58
N GLU A 415 -26.29 3.93 -2.35
CA GLU A 415 -27.45 3.36 -1.67
C GLU A 415 -28.66 4.29 -1.63
N GLU A 416 -28.45 5.61 -1.68
CA GLU A 416 -29.54 6.61 -1.71
C GLU A 416 -30.38 6.58 -3.01
N ALA A 417 -29.92 5.88 -4.05
CA ALA A 417 -30.62 5.84 -5.33
C ALA A 417 -32.00 5.17 -5.25
N TYR A 418 -32.12 4.13 -4.40
CA TYR A 418 -33.39 3.50 -4.06
C TYR A 418 -33.18 2.63 -2.81
N MET A 419 -34.14 2.70 -1.88
CA MET A 419 -34.21 1.87 -0.69
C MET A 419 -35.68 1.58 -0.35
N THR A 420 -35.93 0.46 0.31
CA THR A 420 -37.23 0.14 0.92
C THR A 420 -37.53 1.07 2.10
N GLU A 421 -38.79 1.09 2.56
CA GLU A 421 -39.20 1.97 3.68
C GLU A 421 -38.44 1.70 4.99
N ASP A 422 -37.99 0.46 5.21
CA ASP A 422 -37.21 0.04 6.37
C ASP A 422 -35.70 0.06 6.13
N GLY A 423 -35.25 0.37 4.91
CA GLY A 423 -33.82 0.36 4.54
C GLY A 423 -33.24 -1.05 4.42
N GLU A 424 -34.06 -2.09 4.37
CA GLU A 424 -33.62 -3.49 4.33
C GLU A 424 -34.19 -4.26 3.13
N ASN A 425 -33.52 -5.32 2.70
CA ASN A 425 -34.01 -6.23 1.66
C ASN A 425 -34.26 -5.55 0.31
N TYR A 426 -33.26 -4.81 -0.17
CA TYR A 426 -33.28 -4.19 -1.49
C TYR A 426 -31.97 -4.41 -2.24
N GLY A 427 -32.00 -4.16 -3.54
CA GLY A 427 -30.85 -4.27 -4.42
C GLY A 427 -30.82 -3.17 -5.47
N LEU A 428 -29.62 -2.82 -5.89
CA LEU A 428 -29.36 -1.76 -6.85
C LEU A 428 -28.46 -2.29 -7.97
N ARG A 429 -28.82 -1.95 -9.21
CA ARG A 429 -27.95 -2.13 -10.38
C ARG A 429 -27.73 -0.80 -11.06
N PHE A 430 -26.47 -0.36 -11.12
CA PHE A 430 -26.03 0.81 -11.85
C PHE A 430 -25.35 0.41 -13.15
N ARG A 431 -25.74 1.00 -14.28
CA ARG A 431 -25.15 0.74 -15.59
C ARG A 431 -24.81 2.03 -16.32
N GLY A 432 -23.66 2.02 -16.98
CA GLY A 432 -23.21 3.12 -17.81
C GLY A 432 -21.76 2.94 -18.24
N PHE A 433 -21.00 4.01 -18.11
CA PHE A 433 -19.60 4.09 -18.48
C PHE A 433 -18.83 4.86 -17.43
N ILE A 434 -17.58 4.45 -17.23
CA ILE A 434 -16.60 5.19 -16.45
C ILE A 434 -15.51 5.73 -17.38
N LYS A 435 -15.26 7.03 -17.31
CA LYS A 435 -14.23 7.69 -18.09
C LYS A 435 -12.92 7.73 -17.32
N VAL A 436 -11.90 7.07 -17.87
CA VAL A 436 -10.56 7.07 -17.28
C VAL A 436 -9.69 8.15 -17.93
N PRO A 437 -9.03 9.01 -17.13
CA PRO A 437 -8.33 10.19 -17.65
C PRO A 437 -6.98 9.88 -18.31
N LYS A 438 -6.43 8.68 -18.09
CA LYS A 438 -5.12 8.30 -18.62
C LYS A 438 -5.04 6.78 -18.79
N GLU A 439 -4.31 6.33 -19.79
CA GLU A 439 -3.98 4.92 -19.91
C GLU A 439 -3.12 4.42 -18.74
N GLY A 440 -3.46 3.26 -18.18
CA GLY A 440 -2.61 2.55 -17.25
C GLY A 440 -3.33 1.52 -16.38
N LEU A 441 -2.67 1.15 -15.29
CA LEU A 441 -3.21 0.27 -14.27
C LEU A 441 -4.04 1.09 -13.28
N TYR A 442 -5.26 0.64 -13.03
CA TYR A 442 -6.16 1.18 -12.03
C TYR A 442 -6.44 0.12 -10.97
N THR A 443 -6.58 0.55 -9.71
CA THR A 443 -7.24 -0.26 -8.69
C THR A 443 -8.60 0.37 -8.40
N PHE A 444 -9.66 -0.39 -8.59
CA PHE A 444 -11.00 0.00 -8.14
C PHE A 444 -11.30 -0.63 -6.80
N TYR A 445 -12.12 0.04 -6.02
CA TYR A 445 -12.58 -0.42 -4.73
C TYR A 445 -14.09 -0.23 -4.61
N THR A 446 -14.75 -1.18 -3.95
CA THR A 446 -16.10 -1.00 -3.39
C THR A 446 -16.00 -1.11 -1.88
N ALA A 447 -16.66 -0.21 -1.16
CA ALA A 447 -16.96 -0.36 0.26
C ALA A 447 -18.47 -0.51 0.39
N SER A 448 -18.93 -1.63 0.95
CA SER A 448 -20.36 -1.86 1.15
C SER A 448 -20.67 -2.56 2.46
N ASP A 449 -21.78 -2.18 3.10
CA ASP A 449 -22.51 -3.08 4.02
C ASP A 449 -23.28 -4.08 3.14
N ASP A 450 -23.19 -5.36 3.45
CA ASP A 450 -23.52 -6.48 2.57
C ASP A 450 -22.91 -6.39 1.15
N GLY A 451 -23.48 -7.10 0.18
CA GLY A 451 -22.77 -7.48 -1.04
C GLY A 451 -22.70 -6.41 -2.11
N SER A 452 -21.52 -6.20 -2.69
CA SER A 452 -21.36 -5.40 -3.92
C SER A 452 -20.41 -6.03 -4.94
N ARG A 453 -20.56 -5.64 -6.22
CA ARG A 453 -19.66 -6.06 -7.31
C ARG A 453 -19.51 -4.95 -8.34
N LEU A 454 -18.29 -4.73 -8.78
CA LEU A 454 -17.95 -3.77 -9.84
C LEU A 454 -17.37 -4.52 -11.03
N MET A 455 -18.00 -4.34 -12.18
CA MET A 455 -17.57 -4.86 -13.48
C MET A 455 -17.17 -3.71 -14.40
N ILE A 456 -16.08 -3.90 -15.16
CA ILE A 456 -15.71 -3.01 -16.26
C ILE A 456 -15.63 -3.85 -17.52
N GLY A 457 -16.41 -3.49 -18.54
CA GLY A 457 -16.74 -4.39 -19.64
C GLY A 457 -17.30 -5.71 -19.10
N ASP A 458 -16.73 -6.83 -19.54
CA ASP A 458 -17.15 -8.17 -19.10
C ASP A 458 -16.33 -8.70 -17.91
N GLN A 459 -15.37 -7.90 -17.40
CA GLN A 459 -14.47 -8.32 -16.33
C GLN A 459 -15.02 -7.90 -14.97
N VAL A 460 -15.17 -8.86 -14.04
CA VAL A 460 -15.36 -8.57 -12.62
C VAL A 460 -14.03 -8.01 -12.08
N VAL A 461 -14.02 -6.72 -11.76
CA VAL A 461 -12.84 -6.04 -11.22
C VAL A 461 -12.86 -6.09 -9.70
N VAL A 462 -14.02 -5.87 -9.07
CA VAL A 462 -14.19 -5.99 -7.62
C VAL A 462 -15.33 -6.94 -7.32
N ASN A 463 -15.08 -7.90 -6.44
CA ASN A 463 -16.10 -8.79 -5.88
C ASN A 463 -16.09 -8.66 -4.35
N ASN A 464 -17.10 -8.01 -3.82
CA ASN A 464 -17.35 -7.79 -2.39
C ASN A 464 -18.72 -8.37 -2.01
N ASP A 465 -19.05 -9.54 -2.56
CA ASP A 465 -20.35 -10.18 -2.43
C ASP A 465 -20.46 -10.99 -1.12
N GLY A 466 -21.69 -11.18 -0.65
CA GLY A 466 -22.02 -11.87 0.60
C GLY A 466 -22.44 -10.95 1.74
N LEU A 467 -22.95 -11.53 2.82
CA LEU A 467 -23.34 -10.79 4.02
C LEU A 467 -22.13 -10.37 4.87
N HIS A 468 -22.02 -9.09 5.17
CA HIS A 468 -20.97 -8.54 6.02
C HIS A 468 -21.25 -7.09 6.40
N SER A 469 -20.82 -6.65 7.58
CA SER A 469 -20.70 -5.20 7.87
C SER A 469 -19.81 -4.50 6.84
N VAL A 470 -19.88 -3.17 6.75
CA VAL A 470 -19.05 -2.33 5.86
C VAL A 470 -17.64 -2.89 5.64
N LEU A 471 -17.42 -3.46 4.47
CA LEU A 471 -16.16 -4.07 4.06
C LEU A 471 -15.68 -3.44 2.77
N LYS A 472 -14.40 -3.08 2.73
CA LYS A 472 -13.75 -2.56 1.52
C LYS A 472 -12.97 -3.67 0.80
N ARG A 473 -13.27 -3.89 -0.48
CA ARG A 473 -12.49 -4.74 -1.40
C ARG A 473 -12.02 -3.94 -2.59
N GLY A 474 -10.99 -4.44 -3.26
CA GLY A 474 -10.53 -3.83 -4.50
C GLY A 474 -9.90 -4.84 -5.45
N GLY A 475 -9.72 -4.40 -6.69
CA GLY A 475 -9.10 -5.20 -7.73
C GLY A 475 -8.54 -4.36 -8.86
N LEU A 476 -7.63 -4.99 -9.60
CA LEU A 476 -6.78 -4.36 -10.60
C LEU A 476 -7.32 -4.55 -12.00
N VAL A 477 -7.24 -3.50 -12.82
CA VAL A 477 -7.61 -3.55 -14.23
C VAL A 477 -6.74 -2.59 -15.03
N ARG A 478 -6.38 -2.98 -16.25
CA ARG A 478 -5.65 -2.11 -17.18
C ARG A 478 -6.62 -1.50 -18.18
N LEU A 479 -6.63 -0.17 -18.25
CA LEU A 479 -7.57 0.57 -19.08
C LEU A 479 -6.81 1.53 -19.99
N LYS A 480 -7.22 1.60 -21.25
CA LYS A 480 -6.85 2.70 -22.17
C LYS A 480 -7.58 3.98 -21.75
N GLU A 481 -7.02 5.15 -22.06
CA GLU A 481 -7.71 6.44 -21.86
C GLU A 481 -9.07 6.45 -22.58
N GLY A 482 -10.12 6.94 -21.92
CA GLY A 482 -11.47 7.06 -22.48
C GLY A 482 -12.56 6.39 -21.65
N ALA A 483 -13.77 6.28 -22.22
CA ALA A 483 -14.93 5.69 -21.55
C ALA A 483 -14.97 4.16 -21.67
N HIS A 484 -15.22 3.45 -20.57
CA HIS A 484 -15.36 1.99 -20.54
C HIS A 484 -16.72 1.61 -19.95
N PRO A 485 -17.42 0.59 -20.47
CA PRO A 485 -18.66 0.11 -19.87
C PRO A 485 -18.43 -0.25 -18.40
N VAL A 486 -19.35 0.14 -17.53
CA VAL A 486 -19.28 -0.17 -16.10
C VAL A 486 -20.64 -0.63 -15.60
N GLU A 487 -20.61 -1.64 -14.73
CA GLU A 487 -21.76 -2.07 -13.96
C GLU A 487 -21.35 -2.17 -12.49
N VAL A 488 -22.16 -1.56 -11.61
CA VAL A 488 -22.03 -1.69 -10.16
C VAL A 488 -23.33 -2.31 -9.66
N THR A 489 -23.22 -3.40 -8.92
CA THR A 489 -24.36 -4.07 -8.29
C THR A 489 -24.17 -4.10 -6.79
N PHE A 490 -25.28 -4.02 -6.07
CA PHE A 490 -25.32 -3.93 -4.62
C PHE A 490 -26.60 -4.59 -4.09
N PHE A 491 -26.55 -5.20 -2.90
CA PHE A 491 -27.74 -5.54 -2.13
C PHE A 491 -27.51 -5.25 -0.64
N GLU A 492 -28.59 -4.89 0.04
CA GLU A 492 -28.65 -4.72 1.49
C GLU A 492 -29.69 -5.69 2.04
N GLN A 493 -29.32 -6.57 2.96
CA GLN A 493 -30.27 -7.45 3.64
C GLN A 493 -30.74 -6.85 4.96
N GLY A 494 -29.86 -6.17 5.71
CA GLY A 494 -30.23 -5.44 6.92
C GLY A 494 -29.04 -5.08 7.79
N GLY A 495 -29.14 -3.93 8.47
CA GLY A 495 -28.00 -3.32 9.12
C GLY A 495 -28.01 -1.82 8.91
N GLY A 496 -26.82 -1.24 8.81
CA GLY A 496 -26.69 0.08 8.18
C GLY A 496 -26.39 -0.12 6.70
N GLU A 497 -26.66 0.88 5.90
CA GLU A 497 -26.42 0.86 4.46
C GLU A 497 -25.21 1.74 4.12
N GLU A 498 -24.30 1.22 3.29
CA GLU A 498 -23.20 2.00 2.74
C GLU A 498 -22.84 1.46 1.36
N LEU A 499 -22.68 2.32 0.35
CA LEU A 499 -22.07 1.96 -0.92
C LEU A 499 -21.15 3.09 -1.41
N GLU A 500 -19.84 2.86 -1.38
CA GLU A 500 -18.85 3.78 -1.95
C GLU A 500 -18.02 3.07 -3.03
N VAL A 501 -17.86 3.73 -4.19
CA VAL A 501 -16.87 3.34 -5.19
C VAL A 501 -15.69 4.32 -5.17
N SER A 502 -14.49 3.80 -4.95
CA SER A 502 -13.25 4.58 -5.01
C SER A 502 -12.24 3.95 -5.97
N TRP A 503 -11.25 4.73 -6.41
CA TRP A 503 -10.22 4.27 -7.34
C TRP A 503 -8.87 4.92 -7.05
N GLU A 504 -7.82 4.26 -7.52
CA GLU A 504 -6.50 4.84 -7.71
C GLU A 504 -6.01 4.55 -9.12
N GLY A 505 -5.17 5.42 -9.66
CA GLY A 505 -4.70 5.29 -11.03
C GLY A 505 -3.47 6.14 -11.32
N PRO A 506 -3.03 6.20 -12.58
CA PRO A 506 -1.81 6.89 -12.96
C PRO A 506 -1.85 8.39 -12.61
N GLY A 507 -1.08 8.78 -11.59
CA GLY A 507 -0.91 10.18 -11.19
C GLY A 507 -1.80 10.66 -10.04
N PHE A 508 -2.56 9.78 -9.40
CA PHE A 508 -3.36 10.12 -8.22
C PHE A 508 -3.46 8.96 -7.22
N SER A 509 -3.58 9.29 -5.93
CA SER A 509 -3.81 8.30 -4.86
C SER A 509 -5.29 7.93 -4.75
N THR A 510 -5.58 6.85 -4.02
CA THR A 510 -6.95 6.41 -3.73
C THR A 510 -7.87 7.56 -3.32
N GLN A 511 -8.99 7.70 -4.04
CA GLN A 511 -10.03 8.70 -3.82
C GLN A 511 -11.38 8.16 -4.30
N PRO A 512 -12.53 8.68 -3.81
CA PRO A 512 -13.82 8.41 -4.42
C PRO A 512 -13.81 8.69 -5.92
N VAL A 513 -14.54 7.90 -6.71
CA VAL A 513 -14.67 8.17 -8.15
C VAL A 513 -15.55 9.42 -8.31
N PRO A 514 -15.04 10.50 -8.91
CA PRO A 514 -15.77 11.76 -8.95
C PRO A 514 -16.97 11.70 -9.90
N ALA A 515 -18.01 12.50 -9.65
CA ALA A 515 -19.25 12.50 -10.43
C ALA A 515 -19.02 12.71 -11.94
N GLU A 516 -18.03 13.55 -12.31
CA GLU A 516 -17.67 13.80 -13.70
C GLU A 516 -17.03 12.61 -14.45
N ALA A 517 -16.67 11.54 -13.74
CA ALA A 517 -16.15 10.32 -14.36
C ALA A 517 -17.26 9.35 -14.79
N TRP A 518 -18.51 9.55 -14.35
CA TRP A 518 -19.62 8.65 -14.66
C TRP A 518 -20.46 9.16 -15.83
N PHE A 519 -20.81 8.24 -16.74
CA PHE A 519 -21.61 8.54 -17.92
C PHE A 519 -22.62 7.44 -18.24
N TYR A 520 -23.71 7.78 -18.92
CA TYR A 520 -24.64 6.81 -19.51
C TYR A 520 -24.97 7.20 -20.95
N ARG A 521 -25.59 6.28 -21.68
CA ARG A 521 -26.13 6.52 -23.04
C ARG A 521 -27.63 6.21 -23.02
N GLU A 522 -28.42 7.03 -23.72
CA GLU A 522 -29.86 6.80 -23.90
C GLU A 522 -30.19 5.60 -24.80
#